data_AF-A0A660YRP2-F1
#
_entry.id   AF-A0A660YRP2-F1
#
_cell.length_a   1.000
_cell.length_b   1.000
_cell.length_c   1.000
_cell.angle_alpha   90.00
_cell.angle_beta   90.00
_cell.angle_gamma   90.00
#
_symmetry.space_group_name_H-M   'P 1'
#
loop_
_entity.id
_entity.type
_entity.pdbx_description
1 polymer ?
#
loop_
_entity_poly.entity_id
_entity_poly.type
_entity_poly.pdbx_seq_one_letter_code
_entity_poly.pdbx_strand_id
1 'polypeptide(L)'
;MLLKRPTINKLFVVAVRTQAQAIGICREFVDQEDIQAIILCSGFTHSDIAEISEMVGKNVRGLVARGDGPSNRVSIEVMRREGYFSEKRKNEI
;
A
#
# COMPACT_ATOMS: atom_id res chain seq x y z
N MET A 1 -27.11 -30.08 -2.07
CA MET A 1 -26.00 -29.22 -2.51
C MET A 1 -26.14 -27.88 -1.79
N LEU A 2 -25.46 -27.71 -0.66
CA LEU A 2 -25.49 -26.46 0.12
C LEU A 2 -24.68 -25.41 -0.64
N LEU A 3 -25.35 -24.44 -1.25
CA LEU A 3 -24.71 -23.21 -1.70
C LEU A 3 -24.13 -22.51 -0.47
N LYS A 4 -22.81 -22.64 -0.25
CA LYS A 4 -22.07 -21.86 0.75
C LYS A 4 -22.43 -20.39 0.53
N ARG A 5 -22.89 -19.70 1.58
CA ARG A 5 -23.11 -18.25 1.58
C ARG A 5 -21.88 -17.56 0.96
N PRO A 6 -22.04 -16.51 0.14
CA PRO A 6 -20.89 -15.76 -0.35
C PRO A 6 -20.09 -15.29 0.87
N THR A 7 -18.83 -15.67 0.93
CA THR A 7 -17.89 -15.15 1.92
C THR A 7 -17.75 -13.66 1.65
N ILE A 8 -18.37 -12.83 2.51
CA ILE A 8 -18.21 -11.38 2.48
C ILE A 8 -16.75 -11.09 2.79
N ASN A 9 -16.02 -10.53 1.83
CA ASN A 9 -14.69 -9.98 2.07
C ASN A 9 -14.87 -8.56 2.62
N LYS A 10 -14.27 -8.28 3.79
CA LYS A 10 -14.23 -6.93 4.39
C LYS A 10 -12.94 -6.26 3.90
N LEU A 11 -13.06 -5.06 3.35
CA LEU A 11 -11.92 -4.24 2.93
C LEU A 11 -11.88 -2.97 3.78
N PHE A 12 -10.72 -2.70 4.37
CA PHE A 12 -10.44 -1.42 5.02
C PHE A 12 -9.55 -0.58 4.12
N VAL A 13 -9.86 0.71 4.01
CA VAL A 13 -9.05 1.68 3.28
C VAL A 13 -8.67 2.78 4.24
N VAL A 14 -7.37 2.96 4.46
CA VAL A 14 -6.85 3.95 5.39
C VAL A 14 -5.76 4.76 4.72
N ALA A 15 -5.86 6.09 4.82
CA ALA A 15 -4.82 7.01 4.40
C ALA A 15 -3.95 7.38 5.60
N VAL A 16 -2.64 7.21 5.47
CA VAL A 16 -1.65 7.53 6.50
C VAL A 16 -0.68 8.61 6.01
N ARG A 17 -0.08 9.37 6.95
CA ARG A 17 0.93 10.38 6.63
C ARG A 17 2.35 9.92 6.91
N THR A 18 2.51 8.91 7.77
CA THR A 18 3.82 8.44 8.22
C THR A 18 3.88 6.92 8.24
N GLN A 19 5.09 6.39 8.12
CA GLN A 19 5.36 4.95 8.22
C GLN A 19 4.94 4.39 9.59
N ALA A 20 5.23 5.12 10.67
CA ALA A 20 4.82 4.71 12.02
C ALA A 20 3.30 4.55 12.17
N GLN A 21 2.52 5.45 11.55
CA GLN A 21 1.06 5.31 11.49
C GLN A 21 0.64 4.06 10.70
N ALA A 22 1.27 3.80 9.55
CA ALA A 22 0.97 2.62 8.75
C ALA A 22 1.21 1.32 9.54
N ILE A 23 2.35 1.21 10.21
CA ILE A 23 2.71 0.05 11.03
C ILE A 23 1.73 -0.12 12.19
N GLY A 24 1.40 0.96 12.90
CA GLY A 24 0.45 0.92 14.02
C GLY A 24 -0.90 0.38 13.61
N ILE A 25 -1.46 0.90 12.51
CA ILE A 25 -2.77 0.47 11.99
C ILE A 25 -2.71 -0.97 11.49
N CYS A 26 -1.65 -1.36 10.79
CA CYS A 26 -1.51 -2.74 10.32
C CYS A 26 -1.49 -3.72 11.49
N ARG A 27 -0.76 -3.41 12.58
CA ARG A 27 -0.72 -4.24 13.79
C ARG A 27 -2.09 -4.31 14.47
N GLU A 28 -2.75 -3.17 14.65
CA GLU A 28 -4.09 -3.11 15.23
C GLU A 28 -5.08 -3.97 14.42
N PHE A 29 -5.02 -3.92 13.09
CA PHE A 29 -5.93 -4.68 12.24
C PHE A 29 -5.62 -6.17 12.21
N VAL A 30 -4.35 -6.55 12.36
CA VAL A 30 -3.99 -7.96 12.55
C VAL A 30 -4.54 -8.48 13.87
N ASP A 31 -4.39 -7.70 14.94
CA ASP A 31 -4.79 -8.12 16.29
C ASP A 31 -6.32 -8.09 16.50
N GLN A 32 -7.02 -7.10 15.95
CA GLN A 32 -8.45 -6.85 16.21
C GLN A 32 -9.37 -7.38 15.10
N GLU A 33 -8.93 -7.32 13.84
CA GLU A 33 -9.77 -7.61 12.67
C GLU A 33 -9.32 -8.87 11.91
N ASP A 34 -8.23 -9.52 12.36
CA ASP A 34 -7.66 -10.75 11.78
C ASP A 34 -7.44 -10.64 10.25
N ILE A 35 -6.87 -9.53 9.79
CA ILE A 35 -6.65 -9.32 8.34
C ILE A 35 -5.65 -10.35 7.78
N GLN A 36 -5.93 -10.88 6.59
CA GLN A 36 -5.04 -11.84 5.92
C GLN A 36 -4.17 -11.22 4.82
N ALA A 37 -4.45 -9.96 4.43
CA ALA A 37 -3.71 -9.27 3.39
C ALA A 37 -3.68 -7.76 3.60
N ILE A 38 -2.57 -7.15 3.19
CA ILE A 38 -2.35 -5.70 3.16
C ILE A 38 -2.05 -5.31 1.72
N ILE A 39 -2.70 -4.24 1.23
CA ILE A 39 -2.43 -3.67 -0.09
C ILE A 39 -1.88 -2.26 0.10
N LEU A 40 -0.59 -2.08 -0.18
CA LEU A 40 0.10 -0.79 -0.08
C LEU A 40 0.07 -0.07 -1.42
N CYS A 41 -0.11 1.25 -1.40
CA CYS A 41 -0.03 2.07 -2.61
C CYS A 41 1.42 2.28 -3.07
N SER A 42 1.61 2.81 -4.28
CA SER A 42 2.93 3.08 -4.86
C SER A 42 3.79 4.08 -4.08
N GLY A 43 3.22 4.80 -3.10
CA GLY A 43 3.94 5.72 -2.22
C GLY A 43 4.87 5.04 -1.21
N PHE A 44 4.67 3.75 -0.91
CA PHE A 44 5.56 3.00 -0.03
C PHE A 44 6.80 2.52 -0.79
N THR A 45 7.98 2.72 -0.19
CA THR A 45 9.26 2.21 -0.71
C THR A 45 9.44 0.73 -0.39
N HIS A 46 10.38 0.07 -1.06
CA HIS A 46 10.71 -1.33 -0.77
C HIS A 46 11.13 -1.55 0.69
N SER A 47 11.82 -0.57 1.29
CA SER A 47 12.22 -0.60 2.70
C SER A 47 11.00 -0.47 3.62
N ASP A 48 10.08 0.44 3.32
CA ASP A 48 8.85 0.62 4.11
C ASP A 48 8.00 -0.66 4.11
N ILE A 49 7.92 -1.32 2.96
CA ILE A 49 7.19 -2.59 2.80
C ILE A 49 7.85 -3.71 3.60
N ALA A 50 9.19 -3.78 3.58
CA ALA A 50 9.94 -4.80 4.33
C ALA A 50 9.72 -4.64 5.84
N GLU A 51 9.81 -3.42 6.35
CA GLU A 51 9.55 -3.11 7.76
C GLU A 51 8.11 -3.45 8.18
N ILE A 52 7.12 -3.06 7.37
CA ILE A 52 5.72 -3.44 7.63
C ILE A 52 5.59 -4.97 7.70
N SER A 53 6.15 -5.69 6.72
CA SER A 53 6.08 -7.16 6.68
C SER A 53 6.75 -7.83 7.87
N GLU A 54 7.85 -7.26 8.38
CA GLU A 54 8.52 -7.77 9.58
C GLU A 54 7.64 -7.56 10.82
N MET A 55 6.96 -6.41 10.91
CA MET A 55 6.14 -6.04 12.06
C MET A 55 4.77 -6.72 12.12
N VAL A 56 4.16 -7.05 10.99
CA VAL A 56 2.84 -7.73 10.97
C VAL A 56 2.94 -9.25 11.08
N GLY A 57 4.13 -9.82 10.87
CA GLY A 57 4.38 -11.26 10.97
C GLY A 57 4.00 -12.07 9.73
N LYS A 58 4.29 -13.37 9.78
CA LYS A 58 4.31 -14.27 8.59
C LYS A 58 2.93 -14.69 8.06
N ASN A 59 1.86 -14.44 8.81
CA ASN A 59 0.52 -14.91 8.45
C ASN A 59 -0.25 -13.91 7.56
N VAL A 60 0.29 -12.72 7.35
CA VAL A 60 -0.33 -11.65 6.55
C VAL A 60 0.42 -11.51 5.24
N ARG A 61 -0.31 -11.51 4.12
CA ARG A 61 0.30 -11.28 2.80
C ARG A 61 0.41 -9.79 2.53
N GLY A 62 1.64 -9.30 2.34
CA GLY A 62 1.89 -7.96 1.80
C GLY A 62 1.79 -7.96 0.28
N LEU A 63 0.93 -7.11 -0.27
CA LEU A 63 0.86 -6.78 -1.69
C LEU A 63 1.11 -5.29 -1.87
N VAL A 64 1.68 -4.92 -3.02
CA VAL A 64 1.86 -3.52 -3.39
C VAL A 64 1.11 -3.30 -4.69
N ALA A 65 0.15 -2.39 -4.66
CA ALA A 65 -0.52 -1.90 -5.86
C ALA A 65 0.47 -1.05 -6.66
N ARG A 66 1.17 -1.70 -7.58
CA ARG A 66 2.07 -1.05 -8.56
C ARG A 66 1.43 -1.16 -9.94
N GLY A 67 1.59 -0.12 -10.75
CA GLY A 67 1.33 -0.23 -12.18
C GLY A 67 2.25 -1.28 -12.80
N ASP A 68 1.78 -1.95 -13.85
CA ASP A 68 2.63 -2.82 -14.65
C ASP A 68 3.80 -2.03 -15.25
N GLY A 69 4.93 -2.71 -15.51
CA GLY A 69 6.14 -2.07 -16.02
C GLY A 69 5.91 -1.13 -17.22
N PRO A 70 5.18 -1.58 -18.27
CA PRO A 70 4.79 -0.74 -19.39
C PRO A 70 3.99 0.51 -18.99
N SER A 71 2.86 0.36 -18.29
CA SER A 71 2.02 1.52 -17.91
C SER A 71 2.74 2.48 -16.97
N ASN A 72 3.58 1.95 -16.08
CA ASN A 72 4.37 2.76 -15.16
C ASN A 72 5.41 3.60 -15.91
N ARG A 73 6.02 3.06 -16.97
CA ARG A 73 6.94 3.81 -17.84
C ARG A 73 6.25 4.98 -18.55
N VAL A 74 5.05 4.74 -19.08
CA VAL A 74 4.24 5.80 -19.71
C VAL A 74 3.89 6.88 -18.69
N SER A 75 3.45 6.49 -17.50
CA SER A 75 3.09 7.41 -16.43
C SER A 75 4.28 8.27 -15.99
N ILE A 76 5.46 7.67 -15.79
CA ILE A 76 6.69 8.37 -15.42
C ILE A 76 7.10 9.40 -16.48
N GLU A 77 6.99 9.05 -17.77
CA GLU A 77 7.32 9.95 -18.87
C GLU A 77 6.40 11.19 -18.89
N VAL A 78 5.09 10.99 -18.69
CA VAL A 78 4.13 12.10 -18.57
C VAL A 78 4.44 12.96 -17.35
N MET A 79 4.66 12.35 -16.17
CA MET A 79 5.02 13.07 -14.95
C MET A 79 6.29 13.93 -15.13
N ARG A 80 7.27 13.42 -15.88
CA ARG A 80 8.50 14.16 -16.20
C ARG A 80 8.21 15.39 -17.07
N ARG A 81 7.42 15.25 -18.12
CA ARG A 81 6.99 16.34 -19.01
C ARG A 81 6.22 17.42 -18.25
N GLU A 82 5.36 17.00 -17.32
CA GLU A 82 4.55 17.88 -16.45
C GLU A 82 5.33 18.45 -15.25
N GLY A 83 6.66 18.23 -15.20
CA GLY A 83 7.54 18.84 -14.21
C GLY A 83 7.38 18.30 -12.78
N TYR A 84 6.78 17.12 -12.57
CA TYR A 84 6.57 16.53 -11.24
C TYR A 84 7.87 16.30 -10.47
N PHE A 85 8.97 16.11 -11.18
CA PHE A 85 10.28 15.87 -10.59
C PHE A 85 11.20 17.10 -10.63
N SER A 86 10.66 18.28 -10.96
CA SER A 86 11.45 19.52 -11.00
C SER A 86 11.66 20.07 -9.59
N GLU A 87 12.86 20.60 -9.31
CA GLU A 87 13.24 21.20 -8.02
C GLU A 87 12.27 22.31 -7.55
N LYS A 88 11.60 23.01 -8.49
CA LYS A 88 10.66 24.10 -8.16
C LYS A 88 9.47 23.64 -7.32
N ARG A 89 8.95 22.42 -7.51
CA ARG A 89 7.82 21.88 -6.72
C ARG A 89 8.21 21.28 -5.37
N LYS A 90 9.50 21.00 -5.11
CA LYS A 90 9.94 20.47 -3.81
C LYS A 90 9.86 21.51 -2.68
N ASN A 91 9.83 22.79 -3.03
CA ASN A 91 9.76 23.91 -2.08
C ASN A 91 8.32 24.45 -1.87
N GLU A 92 7.33 23.83 -2.51
CA GLU A 92 5.91 24.24 -2.44
C GLU A 92 5.03 23.21 -1.70
N ILE A 93 5.63 22.12 -1.18
CA ILE A 93 4.95 21.06 -0.42
C ILE A 93 5.55 20.98 0.99
#